data_AF-A0A8X7T1B5-F1
#
_entry.id   AF-A0A8X7T1B5-F1
#
_cell.length_a   1.000
_cell.length_b   1.000
_cell.length_c   1.000
_cell.angle_alpha   90.00
_cell.angle_beta   90.00
_cell.angle_gamma   90.00
#
_symmetry.space_group_name_H-M   'P 1'
#
loop_
_entity.id
_entity.type
_entity.pdbx_description
1 polymer ?
#
loop_
_entity_poly.entity_id
_entity_poly.type
_entity_poly.pdbx_seq_one_letter_code
_entity_poly.pdbx_strand_id
1 'polypeptide(L)'
;LSRWITRCPKENKPLPWPIFPRLYVDNQPDAIAAGAQAGGPAIAHNLTSLTYPGRIVELSWDRPGMIQGPYHQRTETKTDGVPRFAAWFGNLNVTLTPLFDRNLTTRTAKTKQPGDVIYPGVGQRTSFIALIDKPVFVTPENLTLLNDHIIAGPEFYQAD
;
A
#
# COMPACT_ATOMS: atom_id res chain seq x y z
N LEU A 1 -5.63 -8.61 6.63
CA LEU A 1 -7.11 -8.73 6.53
C LEU A 1 -7.70 -7.32 6.65
N SER A 2 -8.74 -6.98 5.87
CA SER A 2 -9.33 -5.64 5.87
C SER A 2 -10.07 -5.33 7.18
N ARG A 3 -9.92 -4.10 7.70
CA ARG A 3 -10.60 -3.62 8.93
C ARG A 3 -12.12 -3.64 8.84
N TRP A 4 -12.64 -3.70 7.62
CA TRP A 4 -14.06 -3.59 7.32
C TRP A 4 -14.79 -4.93 7.39
N ILE A 5 -14.03 -6.03 7.49
CA ILE A 5 -14.61 -7.36 7.66
C ILE A 5 -14.87 -7.58 9.15
N THR A 6 -16.11 -7.32 9.57
CA THR A 6 -16.56 -7.46 10.96
C THR A 6 -17.15 -8.83 11.26
N ARG A 7 -17.55 -9.60 10.24
CA ARG A 7 -18.19 -10.91 10.40
C ARG A 7 -17.90 -11.81 9.20
N CYS A 8 -17.81 -13.11 9.46
CA CYS A 8 -17.82 -14.15 8.43
C CYS A 8 -19.01 -15.11 8.65
N PRO A 9 -19.52 -15.76 7.59
CA PRO A 9 -20.45 -16.88 7.71
C PRO A 9 -19.88 -17.98 8.62
N LYS A 10 -20.75 -18.69 9.35
CA LYS A 10 -20.31 -19.70 10.34
C LYS A 10 -19.59 -20.88 9.70
N GLU A 11 -19.90 -21.13 8.43
CA GLU A 11 -19.40 -22.24 7.62
C GLU A 11 -17.96 -22.00 7.15
N ASN A 12 -17.53 -20.73 7.10
CA ASN A 12 -16.18 -20.38 6.65
C ASN A 12 -15.16 -20.67 7.75
N LYS A 13 -14.10 -21.38 7.36
CA LYS A 13 -12.91 -21.60 8.18
C LYS A 13 -11.87 -20.52 7.85
N PRO A 14 -11.13 -20.00 8.85
CA PRO A 14 -10.05 -19.06 8.61
C PRO A 14 -8.94 -19.73 7.79
N LEU A 15 -8.42 -18.99 6.81
CA LEU A 15 -7.29 -19.45 5.99
C LEU A 15 -5.98 -19.16 6.74
N PRO A 16 -4.98 -20.07 6.67
CA PRO A 16 -3.69 -19.93 7.35
C PRO A 16 -2.74 -19.02 6.56
N TRP A 17 -3.22 -17.86 6.13
CA TRP A 17 -2.41 -16.89 5.41
C TRP A 17 -1.77 -15.89 6.36
N PRO A 18 -0.53 -15.45 6.07
CA PRO A 18 0.10 -14.41 6.86
C PRO A 18 -0.74 -13.13 6.79
N ILE A 19 -0.93 -12.52 7.96
CA ILE A 19 -1.61 -11.24 8.08
C ILE A 19 -0.55 -10.23 8.49
N PHE A 20 -0.19 -9.33 7.59
CA PHE A 20 0.83 -8.34 7.92
C PHE A 20 0.26 -7.20 8.79
N PRO A 21 1.12 -6.52 9.56
CA PRO A 21 0.79 -5.24 10.18
C PRO A 21 0.22 -4.27 9.17
N ARG A 22 -0.62 -3.36 9.64
CA ARG A 22 -1.25 -2.40 8.74
C ARG A 22 -0.28 -1.30 8.37
N LEU A 23 -0.35 -0.87 7.11
CA LEU A 23 0.25 0.34 6.60
C LEU A 23 -0.85 1.37 6.40
N TYR A 24 -0.53 2.64 6.59
CA TYR A 24 -1.40 3.78 6.32
C TYR A 24 -0.67 4.73 5.38
N VAL A 25 -1.42 5.27 4.43
CA VAL A 25 -0.99 6.40 3.61
C VAL A 25 -1.64 7.65 4.22
N ASP A 26 -0.86 8.40 5.00
CA ASP A 26 -1.37 9.51 5.82
C ASP A 26 -1.83 10.69 4.95
N ASN A 27 -1.22 10.84 3.77
CA ASN A 27 -1.56 11.86 2.79
C ASN A 27 -2.16 11.24 1.51
N GLN A 28 -3.16 10.36 1.65
CA GLN A 28 -3.88 9.81 0.51
C GLN A 28 -4.49 10.93 -0.36
N PRO A 29 -4.39 10.88 -1.69
CA PRO A 29 -5.10 11.79 -2.58
C PRO A 29 -6.61 11.66 -2.42
N ASP A 30 -7.30 12.79 -2.43
CA ASP A 30 -8.75 12.85 -2.24
C ASP A 30 -9.46 13.02 -3.59
N ALA A 31 -9.95 11.91 -4.12
CA ALA A 31 -10.70 11.87 -5.36
C ALA A 31 -12.03 12.64 -5.28
N ILE A 32 -12.65 12.70 -4.10
CA ILE A 32 -13.93 13.40 -3.90
C ILE A 32 -13.70 14.91 -3.92
N ALA A 33 -12.68 15.39 -3.23
CA ALA A 33 -12.29 16.80 -3.27
C ALA A 33 -11.85 17.21 -4.68
N ALA A 34 -11.07 16.39 -5.37
CA ALA A 34 -10.66 16.65 -6.76
C ALA A 34 -11.87 16.70 -7.70
N GLY A 35 -12.83 15.78 -7.57
CA GLY A 35 -14.09 15.81 -8.33
C GLY A 35 -14.94 17.05 -8.03
N ALA A 36 -15.02 17.47 -6.77
CA ALA A 36 -15.70 18.70 -6.38
C ALA A 36 -15.07 19.94 -7.03
N GLN A 37 -13.73 20.00 -7.07
CA GLN A 37 -12.98 21.08 -7.75
C GLN A 37 -13.17 21.05 -9.27
N ALA A 38 -13.32 19.87 -9.86
CA ALA A 38 -13.54 19.70 -11.30
C ALA A 38 -14.97 20.04 -11.77
N GLY A 39 -15.88 20.40 -10.85
CA GLY A 39 -17.25 20.82 -11.16
C GLY A 39 -18.35 20.02 -10.44
N GLY A 40 -17.98 19.11 -9.52
CA GLY A 40 -18.95 18.35 -8.73
C GLY A 40 -19.31 16.99 -9.34
N PRO A 41 -20.41 16.36 -8.88
CA PRO A 41 -20.85 15.09 -9.44
C PRO A 41 -21.42 15.30 -10.86
N ALA A 42 -20.72 14.79 -11.89
CA ALA A 42 -21.22 14.70 -13.26
C ALA A 42 -20.92 13.33 -13.89
N ILE A 43 -21.60 13.02 -14.98
CA ILE A 43 -21.46 11.76 -15.74
C ILE A 43 -20.03 11.60 -16.30
N ALA A 44 -19.35 12.71 -16.63
CA ALA A 44 -17.94 12.72 -16.99
C ALA A 44 -17.29 14.05 -16.59
N HIS A 45 -16.25 14.00 -15.78
CA HIS A 45 -15.25 15.06 -15.63
C HIS A 45 -13.90 14.52 -16.10
N ASN A 46 -13.13 15.35 -16.80
CA ASN A 46 -11.77 15.01 -17.20
C ASN A 46 -10.81 15.34 -16.04
N LEU A 47 -10.62 14.38 -15.14
CA LEU A 47 -9.55 14.40 -14.14
C LEU A 47 -8.35 13.67 -14.75
N THR A 48 -7.28 14.41 -15.08
CA THR A 48 -6.14 13.84 -15.81
C THR A 48 -5.19 13.01 -14.93
N SER A 49 -5.08 13.31 -13.63
CA SER A 49 -4.47 12.45 -12.60
C SER A 49 -4.71 13.03 -11.21
N LEU A 50 -4.89 12.18 -10.18
CA LEU A 50 -5.00 12.60 -8.78
C LEU A 50 -3.63 12.84 -8.13
N THR A 51 -2.55 12.40 -8.79
CA THR A 51 -1.18 12.42 -8.27
C THR A 51 -0.16 12.75 -9.34
N TYR A 52 1.12 12.76 -8.96
CA TYR A 52 2.21 12.99 -9.90
C TYR A 52 3.47 12.23 -9.46
N PRO A 53 4.29 11.75 -10.40
CA PRO A 53 5.60 11.18 -10.10
C PRO A 53 6.46 12.09 -9.22
N GLY A 54 7.12 11.52 -8.22
CA GLY A 54 7.96 12.25 -7.28
C GLY A 54 7.20 12.91 -6.11
N ARG A 55 5.85 12.83 -6.07
CA ARG A 55 5.06 13.24 -4.91
C ARG A 55 5.56 12.53 -3.66
N ILE A 56 5.72 13.30 -2.58
CA ILE A 56 6.09 12.75 -1.27
C ILE A 56 4.86 12.05 -0.70
N VAL A 57 5.02 10.79 -0.36
CA VAL A 57 3.99 9.97 0.29
C VAL A 57 4.41 9.73 1.72
N GLU A 58 3.54 10.12 2.64
CA GLU A 58 3.73 10.00 4.08
C GLU A 58 3.06 8.71 4.55
N LEU A 59 3.81 7.90 5.27
CA LEU A 59 3.43 6.55 5.64
C LEU A 59 3.54 6.37 7.14
N SER A 60 2.56 5.70 7.73
CA SER A 60 2.62 5.21 9.10
C SER A 60 2.23 3.74 9.17
N TRP A 61 2.69 2.99 10.17
CA TRP A 61 2.37 1.55 10.26
C TRP A 61 2.24 1.01 11.69
N ASP A 62 1.51 -0.09 11.80
CA ASP A 62 1.22 -0.77 13.06
C ASP A 62 2.35 -1.70 13.51
N ARG A 63 2.33 -2.07 14.80
CA ARG A 63 3.18 -3.13 15.35
C ARG A 63 2.69 -4.50 14.90
N PRO A 64 3.58 -5.50 14.76
CA PRO A 64 3.16 -6.90 14.75
C PRO A 64 2.48 -7.29 16.06
N GLY A 65 1.62 -8.31 16.00
CA GLY A 65 0.88 -8.88 17.12
C GLY A 65 -0.51 -8.28 17.37
N MET A 66 -0.91 -7.27 16.59
CA MET A 66 -2.24 -6.67 16.67
C MET A 66 -3.32 -7.64 16.18
N ILE A 67 -4.50 -7.58 16.77
CA ILE A 67 -5.62 -8.45 16.39
C ILE A 67 -6.37 -7.82 15.21
N GLN A 68 -6.67 -8.64 14.20
CA GLN A 68 -7.40 -8.24 13.00
C GLN A 68 -8.47 -9.27 12.64
N GLY A 69 -9.57 -8.77 12.08
CA GLY A 69 -10.65 -9.58 11.53
C GLY A 69 -11.56 -10.27 12.56
N PRO A 70 -12.62 -10.94 12.07
CA PRO A 70 -13.66 -11.53 12.91
C PRO A 70 -13.19 -12.81 13.64
N TYR A 71 -12.10 -13.41 13.18
CA TYR A 71 -11.50 -14.61 13.78
C TYR A 71 -10.38 -14.29 14.79
N HIS A 72 -10.21 -13.02 15.17
CA HIS A 72 -9.18 -12.56 16.10
C HIS A 72 -7.75 -13.00 15.74
N GLN A 73 -7.42 -13.03 14.46
CA GLN A 73 -6.09 -13.43 13.99
C GLN A 73 -5.07 -12.32 14.28
N ARG A 74 -3.81 -12.70 14.55
CA ARG A 74 -2.75 -11.73 14.87
C ARG A 74 -1.96 -11.33 13.65
N THR A 75 -1.53 -10.07 13.61
CA THR A 75 -0.59 -9.59 12.61
C THR A 75 0.82 -10.12 12.88
N GLU A 76 1.57 -10.41 11.84
CA GLU A 76 2.91 -10.98 11.93
C GLU A 76 3.80 -10.48 10.78
N THR A 77 5.09 -10.41 11.04
CA THR A 77 6.13 -10.16 10.04
C THR A 77 7.27 -11.14 10.29
N LYS A 78 7.97 -11.54 9.23
CA LYS A 78 9.11 -12.45 9.29
C LYS A 78 10.46 -11.73 9.27
N THR A 79 10.43 -10.41 9.44
CA THR A 79 11.60 -9.52 9.31
C THR A 79 12.01 -8.97 10.67
N ASP A 80 13.11 -8.21 10.70
CA ASP A 80 13.53 -7.41 11.86
C ASP A 80 12.57 -6.24 12.19
N GLY A 81 11.54 -6.02 11.37
CA GLY A 81 10.55 -4.95 11.53
C GLY A 81 11.05 -3.57 11.11
N VAL A 82 12.23 -3.46 10.48
CA VAL A 82 12.85 -2.19 10.08
C VAL A 82 12.64 -1.95 8.59
N PRO A 83 11.72 -1.05 8.19
CA PRO A 83 11.41 -0.87 6.78
C PRO A 83 12.47 0.00 6.11
N ARG A 84 12.92 -0.42 4.92
CA ARG A 84 13.93 0.28 4.12
C ARG A 84 13.38 0.76 2.78
N PHE A 85 12.41 0.04 2.21
CA PHE A 85 11.82 0.36 0.90
C PHE A 85 10.30 0.32 0.97
N ALA A 86 9.64 1.13 0.13
CA ALA A 86 8.26 0.96 -0.25
C ALA A 86 8.20 0.22 -1.58
N ALA A 87 7.49 -0.91 -1.59
CA ALA A 87 7.18 -1.70 -2.77
C ALA A 87 5.85 -1.24 -3.34
N TRP A 88 5.87 -0.78 -4.59
CA TRP A 88 4.71 -0.29 -5.33
C TRP A 88 4.28 -1.36 -6.32
N PHE A 89 3.12 -1.95 -6.09
CA PHE A 89 2.56 -2.98 -6.94
C PHE A 89 1.77 -2.33 -8.07
N GLY A 90 2.40 -2.22 -9.24
CA GLY A 90 1.75 -1.84 -10.49
C GLY A 90 1.15 -3.05 -11.22
N ASN A 91 0.51 -2.81 -12.36
CA ASN A 91 -0.16 -3.87 -13.14
C ASN A 91 0.81 -4.91 -13.72
N LEU A 92 2.07 -4.53 -13.99
CA LEU A 92 3.06 -5.39 -14.67
C LEU A 92 4.37 -5.56 -13.90
N ASN A 93 4.68 -4.66 -12.96
CA ASN A 93 5.94 -4.63 -12.24
C ASN A 93 5.74 -4.22 -10.77
N VAL A 94 6.74 -4.53 -9.95
CA VAL A 94 6.88 -4.00 -8.60
C VAL A 94 8.03 -3.00 -8.60
N THR A 95 7.72 -1.73 -8.36
CA THR A 95 8.73 -0.67 -8.31
C THR A 95 9.13 -0.42 -6.86
N LEU A 96 10.43 -0.46 -6.57
CA LEU A 96 10.95 -0.23 -5.22
C LEU A 96 11.46 1.20 -5.09
N THR A 97 11.03 1.88 -4.03
CA THR A 97 11.48 3.25 -3.72
C THR A 97 12.05 3.28 -2.31
N PRO A 98 13.18 3.96 -2.08
CA PRO A 98 13.80 4.02 -0.76
C PRO A 98 12.95 4.88 0.19
N LEU A 99 12.85 4.44 1.45
CA LEU A 99 12.24 5.22 2.51
C LEU A 99 13.25 6.22 3.10
N PHE A 100 12.78 7.43 3.39
CA PHE A 100 13.51 8.48 4.08
C PHE A 100 12.68 9.02 5.27
N ASP A 101 13.29 9.86 6.11
CA ASP A 101 12.67 10.41 7.33
C ASP A 101 12.00 9.35 8.23
N ARG A 102 12.64 8.18 8.35
CA ARG A 102 12.10 7.06 9.11
C ARG A 102 12.23 7.29 10.61
N ASN A 103 11.13 7.13 11.33
CA ASN A 103 11.10 7.11 12.79
C ASN A 103 10.46 5.80 13.25
N LEU A 104 11.26 4.90 13.85
CA LEU A 104 10.80 3.58 14.30
C LEU A 104 9.98 3.64 15.60
N THR A 105 10.14 4.71 16.39
CA THR A 105 9.39 4.90 17.63
C THR A 105 7.93 5.22 17.32
N THR A 106 7.72 6.23 16.46
CA THR A 106 6.39 6.64 15.98
C THR A 106 5.87 5.79 14.82
N ARG A 107 6.74 4.97 14.19
CA ARG A 107 6.44 4.17 12.99
C ARG A 107 5.93 5.02 11.83
N THR A 108 6.73 6.01 11.48
CA THR A 108 6.47 6.90 10.35
C THR A 108 7.65 6.90 9.40
N ALA A 109 7.39 7.07 8.11
CA ALA A 109 8.41 7.20 7.08
C ALA A 109 7.83 7.97 5.89
N LYS A 110 8.70 8.43 5.01
CA LYS A 110 8.32 9.05 3.74
C LYS A 110 8.92 8.28 2.59
N THR A 111 8.24 8.30 1.46
CA THR A 111 8.75 7.81 0.18
C THR A 111 8.37 8.76 -0.95
N LYS A 112 8.89 8.52 -2.15
CA LYS A 112 8.48 9.22 -3.37
C LYS A 112 7.65 8.28 -4.22
N GLN A 113 6.53 8.78 -4.74
CA GLN A 113 5.78 8.08 -5.77
C GLN A 113 6.71 7.83 -6.97
N PRO A 114 6.86 6.57 -7.42
CA PRO A 114 7.65 6.27 -8.60
C PRO A 114 7.04 6.94 -9.83
N GLY A 115 7.87 7.26 -10.82
CA GLY A 115 7.38 7.55 -12.16
C GLY A 115 7.34 6.25 -12.93
N ASP A 116 6.15 5.79 -13.33
CA ASP A 116 6.06 4.83 -14.43
C ASP A 116 5.65 5.56 -15.69
N VAL A 117 6.31 5.22 -16.78
CA VAL A 117 5.80 5.40 -18.13
C VAL A 117 5.64 3.99 -18.68
N ILE A 118 4.47 3.38 -18.48
CA ILE A 118 4.17 2.09 -19.12
C ILE A 118 4.03 2.30 -20.63
N TYR A 119 3.43 3.43 -21.01
CA TYR A 119 3.38 4.00 -22.35
C TYR A 119 3.49 5.54 -22.27
N PRO A 120 4.07 6.23 -23.26
CA PRO A 120 4.09 7.68 -23.28
C PRO A 120 2.67 8.25 -23.11
N GLY A 121 2.44 9.02 -22.05
CA GLY A 121 1.13 9.61 -21.74
C GLY A 121 0.23 8.79 -20.80
N VAL A 122 0.67 7.62 -20.32
CA VAL A 122 -0.04 6.85 -19.29
C VAL A 122 0.79 6.87 -18.00
N GLY A 123 0.31 7.64 -17.01
CA GLY A 123 0.94 7.75 -15.69
C GLY A 123 0.75 6.50 -14.83
N GLN A 124 1.33 6.54 -13.62
CA GLN A 124 1.07 5.54 -12.58
C GLN A 124 -0.42 5.53 -12.26
N ARG A 125 -1.06 4.38 -12.47
CA ARG A 125 -2.44 4.16 -12.04
C ARG A 125 -2.45 3.75 -10.58
N THR A 126 -3.65 3.75 -10.00
CA THR A 126 -3.92 3.23 -8.66
C THR A 126 -3.16 1.92 -8.40
N SER A 127 -2.40 1.90 -7.30
CA SER A 127 -1.47 0.82 -6.96
C SER A 127 -1.64 0.40 -5.50
N PHE A 128 -1.06 -0.74 -5.15
CA PHE A 128 -0.89 -1.11 -3.75
C PHE A 128 0.53 -0.77 -3.31
N ILE A 129 0.71 -0.43 -2.03
CA ILE A 129 2.01 -0.16 -1.43
C ILE A 129 2.22 -1.09 -0.24
N ALA A 130 3.42 -1.65 -0.09
CA ALA A 130 3.85 -2.32 1.14
C ALA A 130 5.25 -1.86 1.57
N LEU A 131 5.53 -1.94 2.87
CA LEU A 131 6.85 -1.68 3.42
C LEU A 131 7.67 -2.98 3.48
N ILE A 132 8.91 -2.93 2.98
CA ILE A 132 9.82 -4.08 2.98
C ILE A 132 11.20 -3.76 3.57
N ASP A 133 11.87 -4.78 4.09
CA ASP A 133 13.16 -4.67 4.78
C ASP A 133 14.36 -4.55 3.83
N LYS A 134 14.31 -5.18 2.64
CA LYS A 134 15.40 -5.17 1.66
C LYS A 134 14.87 -5.20 0.23
N PRO A 135 15.66 -4.81 -0.78
CA PRO A 135 15.19 -4.87 -2.15
C PRO A 135 15.15 -6.33 -2.62
N VAL A 136 13.98 -6.76 -3.08
CA VAL A 136 13.76 -8.10 -3.66
C VAL A 136 13.25 -7.90 -5.07
N PHE A 137 13.99 -8.40 -6.04
CA PHE A 137 13.55 -8.38 -7.42
C PHE A 137 12.55 -9.49 -7.64
N VAL A 138 11.30 -9.11 -7.93
CA VAL A 138 10.22 -10.04 -8.24
C VAL A 138 9.64 -9.77 -9.61
N THR A 139 9.14 -10.83 -10.22
CA THR A 139 8.29 -10.83 -11.40
C THR A 139 6.88 -11.25 -10.98
N PRO A 140 5.87 -11.10 -11.86
CA PRO A 140 4.53 -11.60 -11.57
C PRO A 140 4.51 -13.10 -11.18
N GLU A 141 5.44 -13.93 -11.68
CA GLU A 141 5.47 -15.36 -11.37
C GLU A 141 5.96 -15.69 -9.95
N ASN A 142 6.74 -14.81 -9.30
CA ASN A 142 7.37 -15.10 -8.00
C ASN A 142 7.09 -14.05 -6.92
N LEU A 143 6.01 -13.28 -7.08
CA LEU A 143 5.61 -12.18 -6.19
C LEU A 143 5.45 -12.61 -4.72
N THR A 144 5.11 -13.88 -4.48
CA THR A 144 5.01 -14.50 -3.15
C THR A 144 6.32 -14.41 -2.34
N LEU A 145 7.49 -14.29 -2.99
CA LEU A 145 8.78 -14.12 -2.31
C LEU A 145 8.83 -12.84 -1.46
N LEU A 146 8.00 -11.83 -1.75
CA LEU A 146 7.91 -10.62 -0.93
C LEU A 146 7.29 -10.88 0.45
N ASN A 147 6.50 -11.94 0.63
CA ASN A 147 5.82 -12.21 1.90
C ASN A 147 6.78 -12.33 3.10
N ASP A 148 8.00 -12.82 2.86
CA ASP A 148 9.02 -12.95 3.91
C ASP A 148 9.77 -11.64 4.19
N HIS A 149 9.48 -10.60 3.41
CA HIS A 149 10.10 -9.28 3.46
C HIS A 149 9.12 -8.16 3.82
N ILE A 150 7.81 -8.44 3.84
CA ILE A 150 6.79 -7.45 4.20
C ILE A 150 6.80 -7.19 5.72
N ILE A 151 6.92 -5.90 6.06
CA ILE A 151 6.81 -5.37 7.42
C ILE A 151 5.40 -4.87 7.69
N ALA A 152 4.80 -4.19 6.72
CA ALA A 152 3.45 -3.68 6.83
C ALA A 152 2.79 -3.49 5.45
N GLY A 153 1.47 -3.65 5.39
CA GLY A 153 0.67 -3.51 4.18
C GLY A 153 0.10 -4.85 3.69
N PRO A 154 -0.28 -4.94 2.40
CA PRO A 154 -0.40 -3.84 1.46
C PRO A 154 -1.51 -2.83 1.87
N GLU A 155 -1.31 -1.57 1.55
CA GLU A 155 -2.31 -0.50 1.64
C GLU A 155 -2.60 0.07 0.25
N PHE A 156 -3.83 0.55 0.05
CA PHE A 156 -4.27 1.08 -1.23
C PHE A 156 -3.70 2.49 -1.46
N TYR A 157 -3.24 2.79 -2.66
CA TYR A 157 -2.80 4.13 -3.07
C TYR A 157 -3.53 4.55 -4.34
N GLN A 158 -4.38 5.57 -4.23
CA GLN A 158 -5.16 6.07 -5.36
C GLN A 158 -4.37 7.12 -6.13
N ALA A 159 -4.00 6.81 -7.37
CA ALA A 159 -3.18 7.70 -8.18
C ALA A 159 -3.97 8.45 -9.26
N ASP A 160 -5.12 7.91 -9.68
CA ASP A 160 -6.02 8.40 -10.74
C ASP A 160 -7.51 8.30 -10.35
#